data_AF-A0A3B0R4U8-F1
#
_entry.id   AF-A0A3B0R4U8-F1
#
_cell.length_a   1.000
_cell.length_b   1.000
_cell.length_c   1.000
_cell.angle_alpha   90.00
_cell.angle_beta   90.00
_cell.angle_gamma   90.00
#
_symmetry.space_group_name_H-M   'P 1'
#
loop_
_entity.id
_entity.type
_entity.pdbx_description
1 polymer ?
#
loop_
_entity_poly.entity_id
_entity_poly.type
_entity_poly.pdbx_seq_one_letter_code
_entity_poly.pdbx_strand_id
1 'polypeptide(L)'
;EETLKWGEPAFLTSATKSGTTIRINRHKKSDSQYAMYVNCRTDLVARYKDLYADCLNFEGSRAILFDVERELPVDPVKHCIFMALTYHLKR
;
A
#
# COMPACT_ATOMS: atom_id res chain seq x y z
N GLU A 1 7.32 10.81 7.24
CA GLU A 1 6.74 10.81 8.59
C GLU A 1 6.03 9.50 8.88
N GLU A 2 6.15 9.02 10.12
CA GLU A 2 5.37 7.93 10.68
C GLU A 2 4.35 8.50 11.67
N THR A 3 3.13 8.00 11.64
CA THR A 3 2.05 8.43 12.54
C THR A 3 1.03 7.31 12.74
N LEU A 4 0.05 7.54 13.61
CA LEU A 4 -1.11 6.68 13.74
C LEU A 4 -2.33 7.33 13.08
N LYS A 5 -3.03 6.56 12.24
CA LYS A 5 -4.37 6.94 11.75
C LYS A 5 -5.33 5.82 12.07
N TRP A 6 -6.41 6.14 12.80
CA TRP A 6 -7.40 5.16 13.26
C TRP A 6 -6.79 4.04 14.11
N GLY A 7 -5.72 4.34 14.87
CA GLY A 7 -4.98 3.35 15.66
C GLY A 7 -4.06 2.44 14.83
N GLU A 8 -3.91 2.69 13.53
CA GLU A 8 -3.08 1.90 12.63
C GLU A 8 -1.80 2.66 12.25
N PRO A 9 -0.65 1.96 12.12
CA PRO A 9 0.56 2.52 11.54
C PRO A 9 0.31 3.12 10.17
N ALA A 10 0.67 4.40 10.02
CA ALA A 10 0.46 5.17 8.81
C ALA A 10 1.74 5.93 8.44
N PHE A 11 2.05 5.92 7.15
CA PHE A 11 3.24 6.56 6.58
C PHE A 11 2.79 7.60 5.55
N LEU A 12 3.35 8.79 5.65
CA LEU A 12 3.04 9.91 4.77
C LEU A 12 4.27 10.78 4.52
N THR A 13 4.20 11.55 3.45
CA THR A 13 5.22 12.54 3.10
C THR A 13 5.14 13.74 4.05
N SER A 14 6.29 14.27 4.46
CA SER A 14 6.37 15.49 5.27
C SER A 14 5.91 16.72 4.47
N ALA A 15 6.22 16.74 3.17
CA ALA A 15 5.67 17.72 2.24
C ALA A 15 4.20 17.41 1.95
N THR A 16 3.32 18.40 2.12
CA THR A 16 1.91 18.24 1.78
C THR A 16 1.73 18.07 0.27
N LYS A 17 0.74 17.27 -0.14
CA LYS A 17 0.39 17.00 -1.55
C LYS A 17 1.54 16.47 -2.41
N SER A 18 2.55 15.80 -1.87
CA SER A 18 3.57 15.11 -2.67
C SER A 18 3.28 13.61 -2.86
N GLY A 19 2.59 12.98 -1.91
CA GLY A 19 2.18 11.59 -1.99
C GLY A 19 0.81 11.31 -1.36
N THR A 20 0.45 10.04 -1.33
CA THR A 20 -0.72 9.54 -0.58
C THR A 20 -0.28 8.83 0.70
N THR A 21 -1.17 8.77 1.69
CA THR A 21 -0.91 8.00 2.91
C THR A 21 -0.94 6.51 2.62
N ILE A 22 0.06 5.80 3.12
CA ILE A 22 0.10 4.34 3.22
C ILE A 22 -0.29 3.95 4.64
N ARG A 23 -1.07 2.89 4.83
CA ARG A 23 -1.30 2.28 6.15
C ARG A 23 -0.99 0.81 6.11
N ILE A 24 -0.62 0.23 7.24
CA ILE A 24 -0.40 -1.20 7.38
C ILE A 24 -1.25 -1.68 8.55
N ASN A 25 -2.03 -2.74 8.33
CA ASN A 25 -2.79 -3.38 9.40
C ASN A 25 -3.06 -4.85 9.09
N ARG A 26 -3.41 -5.65 10.11
CA ARG A 26 -3.96 -6.99 9.96
C ARG A 26 -5.19 -6.94 9.03
N HIS A 27 -5.36 -7.97 8.21
CA HIS A 27 -6.57 -8.11 7.42
C HIS A 27 -7.74 -8.51 8.32
N LYS A 28 -8.91 -7.89 8.17
CA LYS A 28 -10.04 -8.13 9.09
C LYS A 28 -10.67 -9.51 8.95
N LYS A 29 -10.46 -10.19 7.81
CA LYS A 29 -11.09 -11.48 7.50
C LYS A 29 -10.12 -12.66 7.60
N SER A 30 -8.87 -12.43 8.02
CA SER A 30 -7.86 -13.47 8.11
C SER A 30 -6.84 -13.15 9.19
N ASP A 31 -6.54 -14.14 10.02
CA ASP A 31 -5.53 -14.04 11.08
C ASP A 31 -4.10 -14.26 10.54
N SER A 32 -3.96 -14.86 9.36
CA SER A 32 -2.66 -15.10 8.70
C SER A 32 -2.34 -14.06 7.62
N GLN A 33 -3.13 -13.00 7.50
CA GLN A 33 -2.92 -11.97 6.48
C GLN A 33 -2.83 -10.58 7.08
N TYR A 34 -2.00 -9.77 6.43
CA TYR A 34 -1.90 -8.34 6.66
C TYR A 34 -1.97 -7.63 5.32
N ALA A 35 -2.19 -6.32 5.36
CA ALA A 35 -2.40 -5.54 4.17
C ALA A 35 -1.73 -4.18 4.25
N MET A 36 -1.20 -3.74 3.11
CA MET A 36 -0.81 -2.36 2.88
C MET A 36 -1.95 -1.65 2.16
N TYR A 37 -2.51 -0.62 2.81
CA TYR A 37 -3.63 0.15 2.31
C TYR A 37 -3.18 1.48 1.72
N VAL A 38 -3.81 1.86 0.60
CA VAL A 38 -3.66 3.17 -0.04
C VAL A 38 -5.02 3.86 -0.17
N ASN A 39 -5.03 5.15 -0.54
CA ASN A 39 -6.27 5.90 -0.75
C ASN A 39 -7.08 5.32 -1.93
N CYS A 40 -8.29 4.85 -1.65
CA CYS A 40 -9.19 4.21 -2.62
C CYS A 40 -9.68 5.12 -3.76
N ARG A 41 -9.46 6.45 -3.66
CA ARG A 41 -9.76 7.43 -4.71
C ARG A 41 -8.62 7.64 -5.70
N THR A 42 -7.53 6.88 -5.59
CA THR A 42 -6.39 6.91 -6.51
C THR A 42 -6.45 5.75 -7.50
N ASP A 43 -5.70 5.83 -8.59
CA ASP A 43 -5.54 4.73 -9.55
C ASP A 43 -4.41 3.74 -9.15
N LEU A 44 -3.80 3.92 -7.98
CA LEU A 44 -2.59 3.20 -7.56
C LEU A 44 -2.76 1.68 -7.63
N VAL A 45 -3.86 1.14 -7.07
CA VAL A 45 -4.08 -0.31 -7.08
C VAL A 45 -4.30 -0.84 -8.50
N ALA A 46 -4.89 -0.07 -9.41
CA ALA A 46 -4.99 -0.46 -10.81
C ALA A 46 -3.58 -0.56 -11.44
N ARG A 47 -2.76 0.48 -11.24
CA ARG A 47 -1.37 0.50 -11.73
C ARG A 47 -0.51 -0.61 -11.12
N TYR A 48 -0.74 -0.97 -9.86
CA TYR A 48 -0.03 -2.09 -9.23
C TYR A 48 -0.43 -3.42 -9.85
N LYS A 49 -1.72 -3.63 -10.15
CA LYS A 49 -2.18 -4.84 -10.85
C LYS A 49 -1.57 -4.95 -12.24
N ASP A 50 -1.47 -3.85 -12.98
CA ASP A 50 -0.86 -3.85 -14.32
C ASP A 50 0.62 -4.28 -14.28
N LEU A 51 1.33 -3.96 -13.19
CA LEU A 51 2.77 -4.25 -13.04
C LEU A 51 3.06 -5.58 -12.34
N TYR A 52 2.21 -6.00 -11.40
CA TYR A 52 2.55 -6.99 -10.38
C TYR A 52 1.42 -7.99 -10.07
N ALA A 53 0.42 -8.16 -10.94
CA ALA A 53 -0.65 -9.15 -10.72
C ALA A 53 -0.15 -10.61 -10.68
N ASP A 54 1.06 -10.88 -11.16
CA ASP A 54 1.72 -12.19 -11.13
C ASP A 54 2.38 -12.51 -9.77
N CYS A 55 2.76 -11.49 -9.00
CA CYS A 55 3.52 -11.66 -7.75
C CYS A 55 2.88 -11.00 -6.51
N LEU A 56 1.85 -10.16 -6.67
CA LEU A 56 1.13 -9.50 -5.59
C LEU A 56 -0.37 -9.79 -5.66
N ASN A 57 -0.99 -9.87 -4.49
CA ASN A 57 -2.44 -10.02 -4.34
C ASN A 57 -3.08 -8.68 -3.96
N PHE A 58 -4.29 -8.42 -4.44
CA PHE A 58 -4.95 -7.13 -4.25
C PHE A 58 -6.40 -7.26 -3.79
N GLU A 59 -6.85 -6.36 -2.91
CA GLU A 59 -8.25 -6.25 -2.49
C GLU A 59 -8.89 -4.97 -3.06
N GLY A 60 -9.83 -5.15 -3.98
CA GLY A 60 -10.59 -4.06 -4.59
C GLY A 60 -9.67 -2.99 -5.20
N SER A 61 -9.84 -1.74 -4.75
CA SER A 61 -9.05 -0.57 -5.15
C SER A 61 -8.21 0.02 -4.00
N ARG A 62 -8.07 -0.70 -2.88
CA ARG A 62 -7.52 -0.10 -1.65
C ARG A 62 -6.34 -0.80 -1.02
N ALA A 63 -6.05 -2.05 -1.35
CA ALA A 63 -5.03 -2.80 -0.62
C ALA A 63 -4.22 -3.78 -1.47
N ILE A 64 -2.97 -3.97 -1.05
CA ILE A 64 -2.14 -5.14 -1.36
C ILE A 64 -2.23 -6.10 -0.18
N LEU A 65 -2.48 -7.38 -0.44
CA LEU A 65 -2.62 -8.43 0.56
C LEU A 65 -1.35 -9.26 0.64
N PHE A 66 -0.92 -9.56 1.86
CA PHE A 66 0.25 -10.38 2.16
C PHE A 66 -0.13 -11.51 3.11
N ASP A 67 0.59 -12.61 3.02
CA ASP A 67 0.48 -13.77 3.91
C ASP A 67 1.69 -13.76 4.86
N VAL A 68 1.46 -13.99 6.16
CA VAL A 68 2.54 -14.01 7.17
C VAL A 68 3.50 -15.18 6.99
N GLU A 69 3.05 -16.27 6.34
CA GLU A 69 3.84 -17.47 6.09
C GLU A 69 4.65 -17.40 4.78
N ARG A 70 4.47 -16.34 3.99
CA ARG A 70 5.16 -16.15 2.70
C ARG A 70 6.20 -15.05 2.81
N GLU A 71 7.31 -15.25 2.09
CA GLU A 71 8.31 -14.20 1.94
C GLU A 71 7.72 -12.98 1.23
N LEU A 72 8.04 -11.79 1.75
CA LEU A 72 7.59 -10.54 1.17
C LEU A 72 8.34 -10.31 -0.17
N PRO A 73 7.66 -10.10 -1.30
CA PRO A 73 8.32 -9.71 -2.54
C PRO A 73 8.82 -8.27 -2.42
N VAL A 74 10.03 -8.11 -1.88
CA VAL A 74 10.57 -6.83 -1.39
C VAL A 74 10.62 -5.78 -2.49
N ASP A 75 11.08 -6.11 -3.69
CA ASP A 75 11.26 -5.13 -4.76
C ASP A 75 9.93 -4.61 -5.34
N PRO A 76 8.95 -5.47 -5.68
CA PRO A 76 7.59 -5.01 -6.02
C PRO A 76 6.96 -4.13 -4.95
N VAL A 77 7.11 -4.51 -3.68
CA VAL A 77 6.53 -3.75 -2.55
C VAL A 77 7.21 -2.40 -2.39
N LYS A 78 8.54 -2.33 -2.45
CA LYS A 78 9.30 -1.06 -2.45
C LYS A 78 8.85 -0.14 -3.57
N HIS A 79 8.63 -0.68 -4.77
CA HIS A 79 8.16 0.13 -5.90
C HIS A 79 6.75 0.67 -5.66
N CYS A 80 5.83 -0.16 -5.14
CA CYS A 80 4.49 0.30 -4.77
C CYS A 80 4.52 1.42 -3.72
N ILE A 81 5.39 1.30 -2.69
CA ILE A 81 5.59 2.34 -1.67
C ILE A 81 6.09 3.64 -2.34
N PHE A 82 7.11 3.54 -3.20
CA PHE A 82 7.64 4.69 -3.92
C PHE A 82 6.57 5.39 -4.76
N MET A 83 5.76 4.63 -5.50
CA MET A 83 4.66 5.17 -6.31
C MET A 83 3.61 5.88 -5.46
N ALA A 84 3.24 5.32 -4.30
CA ALA A 84 2.30 5.96 -3.38
C ALA A 84 2.87 7.27 -2.79
N LEU A 85 4.13 7.26 -2.33
CA LEU A 85 4.77 8.42 -1.72
C LEU A 85 5.15 9.52 -2.72
N THR A 86 5.13 9.23 -4.02
CA THR A 86 5.38 10.20 -5.09
C THR A 86 4.16 10.48 -5.98
N TYR A 87 2.99 9.98 -5.58
CA TYR A 87 1.77 9.97 -6.41
C TYR A 87 1.38 11.34 -6.97
N HIS A 88 1.65 12.43 -6.24
CA HIS A 88 1.31 13.79 -6.64
C HIS A 88 2.49 14.59 -7.20
N LEU A 89 3.72 14.05 -7.18
CA LEU A 89 4.90 14.72 -7.74
C LEU A 89 4.96 14.65 -9.27
N LYS A 90 4.30 13.66 -9.88
CA LYS A 90 4.30 13.43 -11.33
C LYS A 90 3.01 13.91 -12.01
N ARG A 91 2.23 14.76 -11.34
CA ARG A 91 1.01 15.38 -11.86
C ARG A 91 1.20 16.87 -12.09
#